data_AF-A0A817R3R0-F1
#
_entry.id   AF-A0A817R3R0-F1
#
_cell.length_a   1.000
_cell.length_b   1.000
_cell.length_c   1.000
_cell.angle_alpha   90.00
_cell.angle_beta   90.00
_cell.angle_gamma   90.00
#
_symmetry.space_group_name_H-M   'P 1'
#
loop_
_entity.id
_entity.type
_entity.pdbx_description
1 polymer ?
#
loop_
_entity_poly.entity_id
_entity_poly.type
_entity_poly.pdbx_seq_one_letter_code
_entity_poly.pdbx_strand_id
1 'polypeptide(L)'
;MVTLFLPASGEQIVIHHVFSVAKQTDALNYCTSLSHQRQLFHGSKYANFLGILSRGLVMPKIVVEELGVVRTDIGCLGYGIYFSDSASTSLKYTTSSATRPGRRLLCICQVALGESANYYSFSPTLIKPPNGFHSTHGVKRMEENHSMFTDNEYAIYQLDQQRLLYIVEVSWIPNDALNIALEQLPIVHHQQHALKLSEQVEVPLTIDDEVIEVAEQDYGLICPSSRKLVPLKSFHIRAQIVDATVEVVLYQVYHNTSSTPIEVKYVFPLDENSTVCGFEAHINNKVIKGVVKEKEQAKQEYREAIKKGDGAYLMHQEQAQVFSVAVGNLPANNEVIIKITYVAELEIENDDIIFRLPAKMASWQSKKAMESKDQSIVRSIDIVDEKVEFSFKASIRMPYEITKLFSPTHRLRRKLTDCIAMIELVDNVLIDRDFVLSISLKSANLPRISNETLLLDDDNEKTTSNNHNSQACMLTFYPRFETTTNSNEQVEIIFIVDVSNSMDGTHVQQAKQLTHLFLTNLKVGDTNTLFNVVTFGSDNDECFPVSTSTTKENLDKAKHFVLHSLVHRGNTNLFTVLHRY
;
A
#
# COMPACT_ATOMS: atom_id res chain seq x y z
N MET A 1 23.50 -32.75 5.87
CA MET A 1 22.85 -33.42 4.73
C MET A 1 22.96 -32.61 3.45
N VAL A 2 22.73 -31.28 3.44
CA VAL A 2 22.89 -30.41 2.24
C VAL A 2 24.34 -30.28 1.74
N THR A 3 25.34 -30.39 2.62
CA THR A 3 26.77 -30.37 2.27
C THR A 3 27.24 -31.60 1.47
N LEU A 4 26.46 -32.68 1.42
CA LEU A 4 26.78 -33.92 0.67
C LEU A 4 26.33 -33.87 -0.81
N PHE A 5 25.61 -32.82 -1.23
CA PHE A 5 24.98 -32.72 -2.56
C PHE A 5 25.67 -31.71 -3.51
N LEU A 6 26.78 -31.09 -3.10
CA LEU A 6 27.54 -30.16 -3.96
C LEU A 6 28.87 -30.80 -4.37
N PRO A 7 29.23 -30.80 -5.67
CA PRO A 7 30.32 -31.62 -6.18
C PRO A 7 31.69 -31.18 -5.63
N ALA A 8 32.51 -32.17 -5.30
CA ALA A 8 33.94 -32.02 -5.06
C ALA A 8 34.70 -32.03 -6.39
N SER A 9 34.63 -30.96 -7.18
CA SER A 9 35.53 -30.78 -8.32
C SER A 9 35.60 -29.33 -8.79
N GLY A 10 36.80 -28.74 -8.71
CA GLY A 10 37.25 -27.61 -9.52
C GLY A 10 36.65 -26.22 -9.25
N GLU A 11 35.43 -26.11 -8.74
CA GLU A 11 34.74 -24.83 -8.51
C GLU A 11 34.63 -24.52 -7.01
N GLN A 12 35.04 -23.31 -6.60
CA GLN A 12 34.87 -22.86 -5.21
C GLN A 12 33.43 -22.33 -4.99
N ILE A 13 32.53 -23.23 -4.63
CA ILE A 13 31.21 -22.87 -4.06
C ILE A 13 31.36 -22.87 -2.54
N VAL A 14 31.24 -21.69 -1.93
CA VAL A 14 31.23 -21.53 -0.47
C VAL A 14 29.79 -21.40 0.00
N ILE A 15 29.31 -22.36 0.80
CA ILE A 15 27.99 -22.27 1.43
C ILE A 15 28.08 -21.41 2.68
N HIS A 16 27.19 -20.43 2.79
CA HIS A 16 27.11 -19.56 3.96
C HIS A 16 25.93 -19.91 4.85
N HIS A 17 24.76 -20.11 4.24
CA HIS A 17 23.54 -20.42 4.97
C HIS A 17 22.69 -21.41 4.18
N VAL A 18 22.01 -22.29 4.91
CA VAL A 18 21.01 -23.21 4.37
C VAL A 18 19.72 -22.97 5.12
N PHE A 19 18.68 -22.60 4.39
CA PHE A 19 17.34 -22.36 4.92
C PHE A 19 16.42 -23.49 4.47
N SER A 20 15.73 -24.14 5.40
CA SER A 20 14.64 -25.06 5.06
C SER A 20 13.41 -24.24 4.63
N VAL A 21 12.74 -24.70 3.59
CA VAL A 21 11.49 -24.13 3.11
C VAL A 21 10.37 -25.10 3.42
N ALA A 22 9.39 -24.64 4.21
CA ALA A 22 8.23 -25.43 4.60
C ALA A 22 6.95 -24.69 4.19
N LYS A 23 6.58 -24.80 2.91
CA LYS A 23 5.37 -24.21 2.37
C LYS A 23 4.26 -25.26 2.31
N GLN A 24 3.25 -25.13 3.19
CA GLN A 24 2.19 -26.14 3.34
C GLN A 24 1.43 -26.39 2.04
N THR A 25 1.21 -25.36 1.22
CA THR A 25 0.56 -25.49 -0.10
C THR A 25 1.37 -26.36 -1.06
N ASP A 26 2.68 -26.18 -1.11
CA ASP A 26 3.56 -26.93 -2.02
C ASP A 26 3.67 -28.40 -1.57
N ALA A 27 3.59 -28.66 -0.26
CA ALA A 27 3.59 -30.02 0.27
C ALA A 27 2.28 -30.78 0.00
N LEU A 28 1.13 -30.10 0.01
CA LEU A 28 -0.18 -30.69 -0.28
C LEU A 28 -0.38 -30.94 -1.79
N ASN A 29 0.14 -30.05 -2.63
CA ASN A 29 -0.04 -30.11 -4.08
C ASN A 29 1.03 -30.94 -4.80
N TYR A 30 2.10 -31.38 -4.12
CA TYR A 30 3.17 -32.12 -4.77
C TYR A 30 2.75 -33.54 -5.15
N CYS A 31 2.91 -33.90 -6.43
CA CYS A 31 2.58 -35.19 -6.98
C CYS A 31 3.57 -36.28 -6.53
N THR A 32 3.12 -37.17 -5.64
CA THR A 32 3.94 -38.29 -5.15
C THR A 32 3.80 -39.58 -5.95
N SER A 33 2.85 -39.66 -6.89
CA SER A 33 2.56 -40.89 -7.66
C SER A 33 3.50 -41.12 -8.85
N LEU A 34 4.22 -40.10 -9.30
CA LEU A 34 5.21 -40.23 -10.39
C LEU A 34 6.51 -40.87 -9.90
N SER A 35 7.09 -41.72 -10.75
CA SER A 35 8.40 -42.33 -10.58
C SER A 35 9.54 -41.31 -10.73
N HIS A 36 10.79 -41.71 -10.47
CA HIS A 36 11.99 -40.91 -10.72
C HIS A 36 12.02 -39.52 -10.04
N GLN A 37 11.66 -39.47 -8.75
CA GLN A 37 11.73 -38.25 -7.96
C GLN A 37 13.19 -37.92 -7.58
N ARG A 38 13.65 -36.70 -7.88
CA ARG A 38 15.03 -36.27 -7.64
C ARG A 38 15.07 -34.91 -6.95
N GLN A 39 16.14 -34.66 -6.20
CA GLN A 39 16.47 -33.32 -5.72
C GLN A 39 17.31 -32.63 -6.80
N LEU A 40 16.83 -31.51 -7.32
CA LEU A 40 17.48 -30.75 -8.37
C LEU A 40 17.62 -29.28 -7.99
N PHE A 41 18.56 -28.61 -8.63
CA PHE A 41 18.85 -27.20 -8.42
C PHE A 41 18.04 -26.32 -9.36
N HIS A 42 17.61 -25.17 -8.85
CA HIS A 42 17.04 -24.09 -9.64
C HIS A 42 17.71 -22.77 -9.28
N GLY A 43 18.27 -22.10 -10.29
CA GLY A 43 18.89 -20.79 -10.16
C GLY A 43 17.96 -19.69 -10.65
N SER A 44 17.93 -18.57 -9.93
CA SER A 44 17.20 -17.37 -10.36
C SER A 44 17.94 -16.12 -9.92
N LYS A 45 17.60 -14.96 -10.50
CA LYS A 45 18.14 -13.67 -10.04
C LYS A 45 17.78 -13.45 -8.57
N TYR A 46 18.68 -12.84 -7.80
CA TYR A 46 18.47 -12.61 -6.35
C TYR A 46 17.14 -11.89 -6.05
N ALA A 47 16.75 -10.94 -6.91
CA ALA A 47 15.48 -10.21 -6.81
C ALA A 47 14.22 -11.10 -6.89
N ASN A 48 14.31 -12.23 -7.60
CA ASN A 48 13.18 -13.14 -7.86
C ASN A 48 12.83 -14.03 -6.66
N PHE A 49 13.76 -14.23 -5.71
CA PHE A 49 13.61 -15.22 -4.65
C PHE A 49 12.42 -14.98 -3.72
N LEU A 50 11.99 -13.74 -3.52
CA LEU A 50 10.74 -13.52 -2.78
C LEU A 50 9.51 -13.94 -3.57
N GLY A 51 9.50 -13.70 -4.89
CA GLY A 51 8.42 -14.18 -5.75
C GLY A 51 8.31 -15.69 -5.67
N ILE A 52 9.46 -16.36 -5.76
CA ILE A 52 9.57 -17.82 -5.63
C ILE A 52 9.09 -18.29 -4.24
N LEU A 53 9.48 -17.62 -3.16
CA LEU A 53 9.05 -17.99 -1.79
C LEU A 53 7.56 -17.76 -1.55
N SER A 54 7.00 -16.69 -2.12
CA SER A 54 5.58 -16.34 -1.94
C SER A 54 4.67 -17.21 -2.80
N ARG A 55 4.97 -17.33 -4.10
CA ARG A 55 4.09 -17.95 -5.10
C ARG A 55 4.52 -19.36 -5.51
N GLY A 56 5.74 -19.77 -5.22
CA GLY A 56 6.35 -20.98 -5.79
C GLY A 56 7.02 -20.69 -7.13
N LEU A 57 7.62 -21.71 -7.74
CA LEU A 57 8.07 -21.62 -9.14
C LEU A 57 6.85 -21.64 -10.04
N VAL A 58 6.78 -20.73 -11.01
CA VAL A 58 5.62 -20.53 -11.89
C VAL A 58 5.99 -20.82 -13.34
N MET A 59 5.03 -21.34 -14.11
CA MET A 59 5.19 -21.60 -15.54
C MET A 59 5.45 -20.29 -16.31
N PRO A 60 6.34 -20.30 -17.32
CA PRO A 60 6.65 -19.11 -18.11
C PRO A 60 5.44 -18.45 -18.78
N LYS A 61 4.42 -19.22 -19.17
CA LYS A 61 3.22 -18.70 -19.85
C LYS A 61 2.40 -17.75 -18.96
N ILE A 62 2.22 -18.12 -17.69
CA ILE A 62 1.56 -17.31 -16.66
C ILE A 62 2.36 -16.02 -16.37
N VAL A 63 3.70 -16.08 -16.43
CA VAL A 63 4.57 -14.92 -16.16
C VAL A 63 4.48 -13.85 -17.27
N VAL A 64 4.27 -14.25 -18.52
CA VAL A 64 4.18 -13.34 -19.67
C VAL A 64 2.74 -12.84 -19.86
N GLU A 65 1.74 -13.71 -19.73
CA GLU A 65 0.33 -13.38 -20.02
C GLU A 65 -0.41 -12.71 -18.85
N GLU A 66 -0.11 -13.07 -17.59
CA GLU A 66 -0.82 -12.52 -16.41
C GLU A 66 -0.01 -11.50 -15.61
N LEU A 67 1.33 -11.58 -15.66
CA LEU A 67 2.21 -10.75 -14.83
C LEU A 67 2.99 -9.70 -15.64
N GLY A 68 2.82 -9.66 -16.97
CA GLY A 68 3.42 -8.65 -17.86
C GLY A 68 4.94 -8.61 -17.87
N VAL A 69 5.61 -9.68 -17.40
CA VAL A 69 7.08 -9.73 -17.37
C VAL A 69 7.58 -10.25 -18.73
N VAL A 70 8.23 -9.38 -19.51
CA VAL A 70 8.93 -9.79 -20.74
C VAL A 70 10.14 -10.64 -20.37
N ARG A 71 10.13 -11.93 -20.73
CA ARG A 71 11.34 -12.76 -20.64
C ARG A 71 12.27 -12.51 -21.81
N THR A 72 13.57 -12.50 -21.51
CA THR A 72 14.67 -12.46 -22.47
C THR A 72 15.04 -13.83 -23.04
N ASP A 73 14.50 -14.93 -22.51
CA ASP A 73 14.90 -16.32 -22.82
C ASP A 73 13.70 -17.31 -22.81
N ILE A 74 13.40 -17.89 -23.98
CA ILE A 74 12.31 -18.87 -24.18
C ILE A 74 12.68 -20.27 -23.61
N GLY A 75 13.94 -20.46 -23.19
CA GLY A 75 14.47 -21.73 -22.70
C GLY A 75 14.68 -22.77 -23.81
N CYS A 76 15.65 -23.66 -23.63
CA CYS A 76 16.06 -24.61 -24.68
C CYS A 76 15.05 -25.73 -24.94
N LEU A 77 14.09 -25.95 -24.04
CA LEU A 77 13.02 -26.96 -24.12
C LEU A 77 11.64 -26.30 -23.99
N GLY A 78 11.51 -25.03 -24.37
CA GLY A 78 10.26 -24.29 -24.36
C GLY A 78 9.72 -23.92 -22.97
N TYR A 79 8.41 -23.88 -22.82
CA TYR A 79 7.69 -23.20 -21.74
C TYR A 79 7.59 -24.00 -20.43
N GLY A 80 8.66 -24.69 -20.03
CA GLY A 80 8.73 -25.44 -18.78
C GLY A 80 9.39 -24.70 -17.61
N ILE A 81 9.37 -25.31 -16.42
CA ILE A 81 10.20 -24.91 -15.27
C ILE A 81 11.48 -25.73 -15.31
N TYR A 82 12.62 -25.04 -15.31
CA TYR A 82 13.94 -25.64 -15.57
C TYR A 82 14.70 -25.96 -14.28
N PHE A 83 15.35 -27.11 -14.27
CA PHE A 83 16.18 -27.63 -13.18
C PHE A 83 17.46 -28.26 -13.73
N SER A 84 18.49 -28.35 -12.89
CA SER A 84 19.74 -29.06 -13.22
C SER A 84 20.18 -29.96 -12.07
N ASP A 85 20.88 -31.04 -12.41
CA ASP A 85 21.58 -31.90 -11.45
C ASP A 85 22.94 -31.29 -11.01
N SER A 86 23.39 -30.21 -11.65
CA SER A 86 24.58 -29.45 -11.30
C SER A 86 24.24 -28.10 -10.68
N ALA A 87 24.81 -27.84 -9.51
CA ALA A 87 24.70 -26.56 -8.83
C ALA A 87 25.38 -25.44 -9.63
N SER A 88 26.53 -25.70 -10.26
CA SER A 88 27.25 -24.69 -11.04
C SER A 88 26.46 -24.25 -12.28
N THR A 89 25.81 -25.20 -12.95
CA THR A 89 24.90 -24.92 -14.07
C THR A 89 23.76 -24.00 -13.64
N SER A 90 23.14 -24.28 -12.49
CA SER A 90 22.09 -23.42 -11.95
C SER A 90 22.61 -22.05 -11.48
N LEU A 91 23.83 -21.98 -10.95
CA LEU A 91 24.44 -20.73 -10.48
C LEU A 91 24.73 -19.74 -11.61
N LYS A 92 24.94 -20.20 -12.85
CA LYS A 92 25.04 -19.34 -14.04
C LYS A 92 23.80 -18.43 -14.21
N TYR A 93 22.64 -18.88 -13.74
CA TYR A 93 21.37 -18.15 -13.81
C TYR A 93 21.07 -17.28 -12.58
N THR A 94 22.03 -17.16 -11.63
CA THR A 94 21.88 -16.33 -10.44
C THR A 94 22.56 -14.98 -10.59
N THR A 95 22.11 -13.98 -9.82
CA THR A 95 22.78 -12.69 -9.69
C THR A 95 23.24 -12.47 -8.26
N SER A 96 24.26 -11.63 -8.06
CA SER A 96 24.72 -11.29 -6.72
C SER A 96 23.73 -10.38 -5.98
N SER A 97 23.67 -10.52 -4.66
CA SER A 97 22.93 -9.61 -3.77
C SER A 97 23.47 -8.19 -3.86
N ALA A 98 22.57 -7.22 -4.02
CA ALA A 98 22.92 -5.80 -3.98
C ALA A 98 23.37 -5.34 -2.58
N THR A 99 22.90 -6.00 -1.52
CA THR A 99 23.24 -5.65 -0.12
C THR A 99 24.43 -6.43 0.42
N ARG A 100 24.78 -7.56 -0.21
CA ARG A 100 25.92 -8.40 0.15
C ARG A 100 26.66 -8.86 -1.12
N PRO A 101 27.56 -8.03 -1.67
CA PRO A 101 28.31 -8.36 -2.88
C PRO A 101 29.00 -9.73 -2.76
N GLY A 102 28.91 -10.54 -3.81
CA GLY A 102 29.43 -11.91 -3.85
C GLY A 102 28.49 -12.99 -3.27
N ARG A 103 27.36 -12.63 -2.65
CA ARG A 103 26.34 -13.61 -2.20
C ARG A 103 25.29 -13.85 -3.27
N ARG A 104 24.91 -15.11 -3.46
CA ARG A 104 23.92 -15.60 -4.43
C ARG A 104 22.98 -16.57 -3.71
N LEU A 105 21.77 -16.75 -4.22
CA LEU A 105 20.81 -17.72 -3.69
C LEU A 105 20.57 -18.83 -4.73
N LEU A 106 20.43 -20.05 -4.23
CA LEU A 106 20.15 -21.25 -5.03
C LEU A 106 18.99 -22.02 -4.39
N CYS A 107 18.01 -22.46 -5.19
CA CYS A 107 16.94 -23.33 -4.71
C CYS A 107 17.33 -24.80 -4.87
N ILE A 108 17.02 -25.62 -3.87
CA ILE A 108 16.97 -27.09 -3.97
C ILE A 108 15.51 -27.50 -3.92
N CYS A 109 15.06 -28.14 -4.99
CA CYS A 109 13.66 -28.54 -5.15
C CYS A 109 13.57 -30.07 -5.23
N GLN A 110 12.52 -30.63 -4.65
CA GLN A 110 12.12 -32.00 -4.95
C GLN A 110 11.29 -31.96 -6.25
N VAL A 111 11.72 -32.72 -7.26
CA VAL A 111 11.10 -32.72 -8.59
C VAL A 111 10.71 -34.16 -8.98
N ALA A 112 9.45 -34.35 -9.34
CA ALA A 112 8.87 -35.60 -9.81
C ALA A 112 8.92 -35.67 -11.34
N LEU A 113 10.01 -36.22 -11.89
CA LEU A 113 10.24 -36.25 -13.33
C LEU A 113 9.37 -37.30 -14.05
N GLY A 114 9.04 -38.43 -13.41
CA GLY A 114 8.43 -39.56 -14.10
C GLY A 114 9.31 -40.06 -15.27
N GLU A 115 8.68 -40.56 -16.31
CA GLU A 115 9.37 -40.85 -17.58
C GLU A 115 9.74 -39.54 -18.30
N SER A 116 11.03 -39.33 -18.55
CA SER A 116 11.57 -38.15 -19.25
C SER A 116 11.86 -38.43 -20.72
N ALA A 117 11.42 -37.54 -21.61
CA ALA A 117 11.79 -37.59 -23.02
C ALA A 117 13.16 -36.96 -23.23
N ASN A 118 14.10 -37.70 -23.84
CA ASN A 118 15.45 -37.23 -24.11
C ASN A 118 15.51 -36.36 -25.37
N TYR A 119 16.13 -35.20 -25.24
CA TYR A 119 16.40 -34.26 -26.33
C TYR A 119 17.91 -34.04 -26.46
N TYR A 120 18.39 -34.09 -27.71
CA TYR A 120 19.78 -33.80 -28.08
C TYR A 120 19.90 -32.47 -28.84
N SER A 121 18.77 -31.87 -29.26
CA SER A 121 18.69 -30.57 -29.91
C SER A 121 17.68 -29.68 -29.19
N PHE A 122 17.82 -28.36 -29.33
CA PHE A 122 16.92 -27.39 -28.71
C PHE A 122 15.51 -27.47 -29.33
N SER A 123 14.49 -27.34 -28.49
CA SER A 123 13.08 -27.37 -28.85
C SER A 123 12.32 -26.25 -28.12
N PRO A 124 12.54 -24.97 -28.48
CA PRO A 124 12.03 -23.81 -27.75
C PRO A 124 10.50 -23.61 -27.85
N THR A 125 9.81 -24.34 -28.71
CA THR A 125 8.35 -24.23 -28.92
C THR A 125 7.55 -25.23 -28.09
N LEU A 126 8.21 -26.09 -27.31
CA LEU A 126 7.53 -27.07 -26.48
C LEU A 126 6.68 -26.40 -25.38
N ILE A 127 5.43 -26.82 -25.28
CA ILE A 127 4.50 -26.37 -24.22
C ILE A 127 4.10 -27.50 -23.27
N LYS A 128 4.43 -28.75 -23.62
CA LYS A 128 4.17 -29.97 -22.86
C LYS A 128 5.13 -31.09 -23.31
N PRO A 129 5.41 -32.12 -22.49
CA PRO A 129 6.19 -33.26 -22.92
C PRO A 129 5.45 -34.06 -24.02
N PRO A 130 6.18 -34.85 -24.84
CA PRO A 130 5.56 -35.74 -25.83
C PRO A 130 4.72 -36.84 -25.16
N ASN A 131 3.75 -37.39 -25.89
CA ASN A 131 2.85 -38.41 -25.37
C ASN A 131 3.61 -39.61 -24.77
N GLY A 132 3.23 -40.03 -23.56
CA GLY A 132 3.90 -41.11 -22.82
C GLY A 132 5.00 -40.64 -21.87
N PHE A 133 5.35 -39.35 -21.87
CA PHE A 133 6.34 -38.76 -20.98
C PHE A 133 5.75 -37.67 -20.09
N HIS A 134 6.42 -37.39 -18.98
CA HIS A 134 5.96 -36.46 -17.93
C HIS A 134 6.89 -35.25 -17.79
N SER A 135 8.12 -35.34 -18.28
CA SER A 135 9.09 -34.23 -18.35
C SER A 135 10.01 -34.38 -19.56
N THR A 136 10.85 -33.38 -19.81
CA THR A 136 11.86 -33.41 -20.88
C THR A 136 13.26 -33.27 -20.29
N HIS A 137 14.22 -34.01 -20.85
CA HIS A 137 15.62 -34.01 -20.44
C HIS A 137 16.50 -33.64 -21.63
N GLY A 138 17.13 -32.47 -21.56
CA GLY A 138 18.24 -32.07 -22.43
C GLY A 138 19.49 -32.82 -22.01
N VAL A 139 19.90 -33.80 -22.81
CA VAL A 139 21.00 -34.71 -22.46
C VAL A 139 22.33 -34.00 -22.64
N LYS A 140 23.20 -33.99 -21.63
CA LYS A 140 24.54 -33.39 -21.73
C LYS A 140 25.34 -33.96 -22.92
N ARG A 141 26.08 -33.09 -23.60
CA ARG A 141 27.06 -33.44 -24.64
C ARG A 141 28.20 -34.28 -24.08
N MET A 142 28.37 -35.46 -24.65
CA MET A 142 29.46 -36.41 -24.37
C MET A 142 30.16 -36.75 -25.69
N GLU A 143 31.38 -37.28 -25.66
CA GLU A 143 32.12 -37.64 -26.89
C GLU A 143 31.34 -38.61 -27.80
N GLU A 144 30.48 -39.43 -27.21
CA GLU A 144 29.66 -40.44 -27.89
C GLU A 144 28.30 -39.90 -28.41
N ASN A 145 27.91 -38.66 -28.06
CA ASN A 145 26.62 -38.10 -28.47
C ASN A 145 26.74 -36.68 -29.08
N HIS A 146 25.92 -36.38 -30.08
CA HIS A 146 25.92 -35.07 -30.75
C HIS A 146 24.91 -34.10 -30.09
N SER A 147 24.97 -33.96 -28.76
CA SER A 147 24.01 -33.10 -28.05
C SER A 147 24.38 -31.62 -28.10
N MET A 148 23.38 -30.74 -28.25
CA MET A 148 23.54 -29.29 -28.15
C MET A 148 23.69 -28.80 -26.70
N PHE A 149 23.26 -29.56 -25.70
CA PHE A 149 23.26 -29.16 -24.28
C PHE A 149 24.65 -29.33 -23.65
N THR A 150 25.20 -28.28 -23.02
CA THR A 150 26.50 -28.34 -22.33
C THR A 150 26.44 -29.10 -21.01
N ASP A 151 25.29 -29.05 -20.34
CA ASP A 151 25.00 -29.69 -19.07
C ASP A 151 23.60 -30.32 -19.14
N ASN A 152 23.27 -31.23 -18.21
CA ASN A 152 21.92 -31.78 -18.15
C ASN A 152 20.93 -30.70 -17.70
N GLU A 153 19.85 -30.55 -18.47
CA GLU A 153 18.74 -29.67 -18.14
C GLU A 153 17.43 -30.48 -18.13
N TYR A 154 16.67 -30.38 -17.05
CA TYR A 154 15.38 -31.02 -16.89
C TYR A 154 14.29 -29.95 -16.89
N ALA A 155 13.23 -30.14 -17.67
CA ALA A 155 12.09 -29.25 -17.68
C ALA A 155 10.79 -30.01 -17.40
N ILE A 156 10.00 -29.50 -16.46
CA ILE A 156 8.63 -29.96 -16.14
C ILE A 156 7.62 -28.95 -16.65
N TYR A 157 6.39 -29.39 -16.88
CA TYR A 157 5.34 -28.55 -17.47
C TYR A 157 4.06 -28.49 -16.62
N GLN A 158 4.09 -29.05 -15.42
CA GLN A 158 3.01 -28.98 -14.44
C GLN A 158 3.58 -28.54 -13.09
N LEU A 159 2.83 -27.70 -12.36
CA LEU A 159 3.29 -27.06 -11.12
C LEU A 159 3.39 -28.03 -9.93
N ASP A 160 2.55 -29.05 -9.93
CA ASP A 160 2.49 -30.13 -8.93
C ASP A 160 3.68 -31.09 -9.01
N GLN A 161 4.46 -31.09 -10.09
CA GLN A 161 5.67 -31.91 -10.23
C GLN A 161 6.87 -31.38 -9.43
N GLN A 162 6.76 -30.24 -8.73
CA GLN A 162 7.86 -29.71 -7.93
C GLN A 162 7.41 -29.16 -6.57
N ARG A 163 8.31 -29.19 -5.59
CA ARG A 163 8.21 -28.42 -4.35
C ARG A 163 9.59 -27.94 -3.89
N LEU A 164 9.64 -26.76 -3.30
CA LEU A 164 10.88 -26.24 -2.70
C LEU A 164 11.20 -26.98 -1.39
N LEU A 165 12.47 -27.36 -1.21
CA LEU A 165 12.97 -27.95 0.03
C LEU A 165 13.90 -27.01 0.78
N TYR A 166 14.86 -26.40 0.06
CA TYR A 166 15.87 -25.56 0.67
C TYR A 166 16.20 -24.35 -0.22
N ILE A 167 16.61 -23.27 0.44
CA ILE A 167 17.32 -22.16 -0.19
C ILE A 167 18.73 -22.11 0.41
N VAL A 168 19.73 -22.06 -0.45
CA VAL A 168 21.13 -22.02 -0.06
C VAL A 168 21.72 -20.68 -0.46
N GLU A 169 22.29 -19.95 0.50
CA GLU A 169 23.10 -18.77 0.23
C GLU A 169 24.55 -19.20 0.00
N VAL A 170 25.08 -18.88 -1.17
CA VAL A 170 26.44 -19.27 -1.58
C VAL A 170 27.26 -18.08 -2.11
N SER A 171 28.57 -18.22 -2.09
CA SER A 171 29.48 -17.45 -2.93
C SER A 171 30.09 -18.37 -3.98
N TRP A 172 30.22 -17.88 -5.21
CA TRP A 172 30.71 -18.64 -6.36
C TRP A 172 31.66 -17.77 -7.17
N ILE A 173 32.85 -18.28 -7.42
CA ILE A 173 33.85 -17.69 -8.31
C ILE A 173 33.89 -18.57 -9.56
N PRO A 174 33.42 -18.09 -10.73
CA PRO A 174 33.56 -18.81 -11.98
C PRO A 174 35.04 -18.88 -12.36
N ASN A 175 35.48 -20.01 -12.93
CA ASN A 175 36.88 -20.19 -13.38
C ASN A 175 37.37 -19.11 -14.38
N ASP A 176 36.46 -18.44 -15.10
CA ASP A 176 36.80 -17.42 -16.09
C ASP A 176 37.07 -16.01 -15.51
N ALA A 177 36.91 -15.80 -14.20
CA ALA A 177 37.02 -14.49 -13.55
C ALA A 177 38.43 -14.13 -13.04
N LEU A 178 39.49 -14.86 -13.42
CA LEU A 178 40.87 -14.52 -13.02
C LEU A 178 41.48 -13.36 -13.85
N ASN A 179 40.85 -12.92 -14.94
CA ASN A 179 41.51 -12.04 -15.92
C ASN A 179 40.87 -10.66 -16.19
N ILE A 180 39.83 -10.21 -15.48
CA ILE A 180 39.29 -8.85 -15.70
C ILE A 180 38.92 -8.20 -14.37
N ALA A 181 39.92 -7.68 -13.67
CA ALA A 181 39.73 -6.76 -12.56
C ALA A 181 40.95 -5.85 -12.38
N LEU A 182 41.26 -5.04 -13.40
CA LEU A 182 41.99 -3.80 -13.22
C LEU A 182 41.38 -2.75 -14.14
N GLU A 183 41.12 -1.58 -13.55
CA GLU A 183 40.83 -0.27 -14.14
C GLU A 183 39.42 0.33 -13.94
N GLN A 184 39.39 1.11 -12.85
CA GLN A 184 38.90 2.50 -12.73
C GLN A 184 37.40 2.78 -12.60
N LEU A 185 37.00 3.12 -11.37
CA LEU A 185 36.02 4.17 -11.09
C LEU A 185 36.52 5.07 -9.93
N PRO A 186 36.17 6.38 -9.91
CA PRO A 186 36.82 7.38 -9.07
C PRO A 186 36.35 7.34 -7.61
N ILE A 187 37.28 7.63 -6.70
CA ILE A 187 37.03 7.84 -5.28
C ILE A 187 36.41 9.23 -5.10
N VAL A 188 35.14 9.30 -4.68
CA VAL A 188 34.55 10.51 -4.10
C VAL A 188 34.46 10.31 -2.60
N HIS A 189 35.29 11.05 -1.85
CA HIS A 189 35.15 11.19 -0.41
C HIS A 189 33.94 12.08 -0.10
N HIS A 190 32.86 11.51 0.43
CA HIS A 190 31.86 12.30 1.15
C HIS A 190 32.28 12.43 2.62
N GLN A 191 32.82 13.60 2.98
CA GLN A 191 32.88 14.05 4.36
C GLN A 191 31.46 14.27 4.88
N GLN A 192 31.18 13.72 6.06
CA GLN A 192 29.98 14.00 6.83
C GLN A 192 29.96 15.47 7.24
N HIS A 193 29.10 16.29 6.65
CA HIS A 193 28.70 17.56 7.23
C HIS A 193 27.36 17.37 7.94
N ALA A 194 27.44 17.13 9.25
CA ALA A 194 26.34 17.33 10.17
C ALA A 194 26.02 18.83 10.21
N LEU A 195 24.79 19.21 9.83
CA LEU A 195 24.25 20.53 10.11
C LEU A 195 24.08 20.67 11.62
N LYS A 196 24.93 21.49 12.24
CA LYS A 196 24.74 21.97 13.61
C LYS A 196 23.55 22.93 13.63
N LEU A 197 22.47 22.52 14.29
CA LEU A 197 21.43 23.43 14.76
C LEU A 197 22.02 24.29 15.88
N SER A 198 21.99 25.61 15.70
CA SER A 198 22.39 26.61 16.69
C SER A 198 21.37 26.73 17.81
N GLU A 199 21.85 27.18 18.95
CA GLU A 199 21.25 27.11 20.28
C GLU A 199 19.91 27.85 20.44
N GLN A 200 19.14 27.24 21.33
CA GLN A 200 17.86 27.59 21.94
C GLN A 200 17.64 29.07 22.28
N VAL A 201 16.44 29.57 21.96
CA VAL A 201 15.70 30.49 22.83
C VAL A 201 14.41 29.78 23.21
N GLU A 202 14.32 29.32 24.45
CA GLU A 202 13.14 28.68 25.02
C GLU A 202 12.04 29.73 25.26
N VAL A 203 10.87 29.54 24.64
CA VAL A 203 9.61 30.10 25.10
C VAL A 203 8.71 28.90 25.45
N PRO A 204 8.23 28.77 26.70
CA PRO A 204 7.49 27.59 27.12
C PRO A 204 6.06 27.66 26.56
N LEU A 205 5.74 26.78 25.61
CA LEU A 205 4.37 26.52 25.16
C LEU A 205 3.92 25.19 25.77
N THR A 206 3.13 25.27 26.83
CA THR A 206 2.24 24.19 27.24
C THR A 206 1.11 24.11 26.22
N ILE A 207 1.16 23.09 25.36
CA ILE A 207 0.09 22.78 24.41
C ILE A 207 -0.85 21.81 25.13
N ASP A 208 -2.00 22.30 25.56
CA ASP A 208 -3.16 21.45 25.81
C ASP A 208 -3.82 21.21 24.44
N ASP A 209 -3.68 19.98 23.92
CA ASP A 209 -4.33 19.52 22.69
C ASP A 209 -5.84 19.37 22.94
N GLU A 210 -6.64 20.41 22.69
CA GLU A 210 -8.10 20.27 22.58
C GLU A 210 -8.52 20.05 21.12
N VAL A 211 -9.09 18.88 20.88
CA VAL A 211 -9.59 18.36 19.61
C VAL A 211 -10.90 19.08 19.23
N ILE A 212 -11.00 19.55 17.98
CA ILE A 212 -12.20 20.16 17.42
C ILE A 212 -13.33 19.11 17.34
N GLU A 213 -14.42 19.30 18.10
CA GLU A 213 -15.62 18.46 18.08
C GLU A 213 -16.40 18.65 16.77
N VAL A 214 -16.29 17.69 15.86
CA VAL A 214 -17.25 17.46 14.78
C VAL A 214 -18.21 16.36 15.25
N ALA A 215 -19.51 16.64 15.20
CA ALA A 215 -20.64 15.82 15.68
C ALA A 215 -20.32 14.31 15.84
N GLU A 216 -20.39 13.82 17.09
CA GLU A 216 -20.17 12.42 17.46
C GLU A 216 -21.13 11.48 16.71
N GLN A 217 -20.64 10.83 15.66
CA GLN A 217 -21.30 9.71 15.02
C GLN A 217 -20.52 8.44 15.34
N ASP A 218 -21.19 7.46 15.96
CA ASP A 218 -20.61 6.15 16.23
C ASP A 218 -20.44 5.39 14.89
N TYR A 219 -19.22 4.90 14.61
CA TYR A 219 -18.93 4.01 13.48
C TYR A 219 -18.61 2.59 13.95
N GLY A 220 -18.84 1.62 13.07
CA GLY A 220 -18.72 0.19 13.33
C GLY A 220 -20.08 -0.51 13.43
N LEU A 221 -20.12 -1.63 14.14
CA LEU A 221 -21.34 -2.40 14.35
C LEU A 221 -22.05 -1.94 15.62
N ILE A 222 -23.29 -1.46 15.48
CA ILE A 222 -24.05 -0.79 16.53
C ILE A 222 -25.38 -1.51 16.72
N CYS A 223 -25.80 -1.70 17.97
CA CYS A 223 -27.14 -2.15 18.30
C CYS A 223 -28.12 -0.97 18.34
N PRO A 224 -29.08 -0.83 17.41
CA PRO A 224 -29.93 0.37 17.31
C PRO A 224 -30.79 0.64 18.55
N SER A 225 -31.25 -0.42 19.22
CA SER A 225 -32.12 -0.32 20.40
C SER A 225 -31.39 0.17 21.65
N SER A 226 -30.11 -0.16 21.78
CA SER A 226 -29.30 0.21 22.96
C SER A 226 -28.25 1.30 22.67
N ARG A 227 -28.03 1.65 21.40
CA ARG A 227 -26.92 2.47 20.89
C ARG A 227 -25.55 2.02 21.41
N LYS A 228 -25.41 0.74 21.75
CA LYS A 228 -24.14 0.16 22.15
C LYS A 228 -23.38 -0.36 20.93
N LEU A 229 -22.09 -0.08 20.89
CA LEU A 229 -21.16 -0.70 19.95
C LEU A 229 -20.97 -2.18 20.31
N VAL A 230 -20.97 -3.03 19.29
CA VAL A 230 -20.58 -4.43 19.43
C VAL A 230 -19.05 -4.48 19.46
N PRO A 231 -18.43 -5.21 20.41
CA PRO A 231 -16.98 -5.32 20.49
C PRO A 231 -16.35 -5.83 19.19
N LEU A 232 -15.31 -5.11 18.73
CA LEU A 232 -14.48 -5.51 17.60
C LEU A 232 -13.35 -6.41 18.12
N LYS A 233 -13.12 -7.55 17.47
CA LYS A 233 -12.10 -8.54 17.82
C LYS A 233 -10.86 -8.42 16.92
N SER A 234 -11.06 -8.22 15.62
CA SER A 234 -9.96 -8.02 14.68
C SER A 234 -10.34 -7.11 13.51
N PHE A 235 -9.32 -6.47 12.94
CA PHE A 235 -9.43 -5.55 11.82
C PHE A 235 -8.25 -5.73 10.85
N HIS A 236 -8.54 -6.18 9.64
CA HIS A 236 -7.52 -6.41 8.62
C HIS A 236 -7.81 -5.63 7.36
N ILE A 237 -6.81 -4.91 6.88
CA ILE A 237 -6.90 -4.02 5.73
C ILE A 237 -5.93 -4.49 4.66
N ARG A 238 -6.43 -4.60 3.44
CA ARG A 238 -5.64 -4.83 2.24
C ARG A 238 -5.91 -3.70 1.26
N ALA A 239 -4.87 -2.99 0.85
CA ALA A 239 -4.97 -1.96 -0.17
C ALA A 239 -4.21 -2.37 -1.44
N GLN A 240 -4.78 -2.09 -2.60
CA GLN A 240 -4.14 -2.20 -3.89
C GLN A 240 -4.08 -0.81 -4.51
N ILE A 241 -2.90 -0.21 -4.50
CA ILE A 241 -2.67 1.11 -5.07
C ILE A 241 -2.12 0.92 -6.48
N VAL A 242 -2.81 1.49 -7.46
CA VAL A 242 -2.37 1.54 -8.86
C VAL A 242 -2.41 3.01 -9.29
N ASP A 243 -1.23 3.56 -9.52
CA ASP A 243 -1.06 5.00 -9.79
C ASP A 243 -1.79 5.87 -8.74
N ALA A 244 -2.70 6.76 -9.18
CA ALA A 244 -3.49 7.65 -8.32
C ALA A 244 -4.83 7.03 -7.89
N THR A 245 -4.96 5.70 -7.87
CA THR A 245 -6.19 5.01 -7.42
C THR A 245 -5.86 3.93 -6.41
N VAL A 246 -6.83 3.62 -5.55
CA VAL A 246 -6.74 2.54 -4.59
C VAL A 246 -8.01 1.72 -4.53
N GLU A 247 -7.88 0.40 -4.50
CA GLU A 247 -8.91 -0.50 -3.97
C GLU A 247 -8.54 -0.88 -2.55
N VAL A 248 -9.48 -0.75 -1.61
CA VAL A 248 -9.29 -1.15 -0.22
C VAL A 248 -10.32 -2.22 0.13
N VAL A 249 -9.83 -3.35 0.63
CA VAL A 249 -10.63 -4.43 1.19
C VAL A 249 -10.39 -4.52 2.68
N LEU A 250 -11.46 -4.38 3.46
CA LEU A 250 -11.45 -4.40 4.91
C LEU A 250 -12.18 -5.63 5.42
N TYR A 251 -11.65 -6.24 6.48
CA TYR A 251 -12.26 -7.33 7.22
C TYR A 251 -12.36 -6.95 8.69
N GLN A 252 -13.57 -6.89 9.23
CA GLN A 252 -13.83 -6.58 10.62
C GLN A 252 -14.61 -7.72 11.27
N VAL A 253 -14.08 -8.27 12.36
CA VAL A 253 -14.73 -9.35 13.12
C VAL A 253 -15.31 -8.77 14.40
N TYR A 254 -16.63 -8.87 14.57
CA TYR A 254 -17.33 -8.43 15.78
C TYR A 254 -17.89 -9.62 16.54
N HIS A 255 -17.93 -9.53 17.87
CA HIS A 255 -18.47 -10.58 18.73
C HIS A 255 -19.62 -10.08 19.61
N ASN A 256 -20.78 -10.73 19.54
CA ASN A 256 -21.88 -10.46 20.45
C ASN A 256 -21.63 -11.11 21.81
N THR A 257 -21.15 -10.34 22.79
CA THR A 257 -20.90 -10.80 24.16
C THR A 257 -22.16 -10.98 25.01
N SER A 258 -23.34 -10.61 24.51
CA SER A 258 -24.58 -10.73 25.26
C SER A 258 -25.16 -12.14 25.18
N SER A 259 -25.91 -12.52 26.23
CA SER A 259 -26.60 -13.80 26.32
C SER A 259 -27.88 -13.87 25.46
N THR A 260 -28.20 -12.80 24.73
CA THR A 260 -29.40 -12.70 23.88
C THR A 260 -29.04 -12.31 22.45
N PRO A 261 -29.83 -12.69 21.44
CA PRO A 261 -29.67 -12.16 20.09
C PRO A 261 -29.86 -10.64 20.07
N ILE A 262 -29.04 -9.92 19.31
CA ILE A 262 -29.11 -8.46 19.17
C ILE A 262 -29.30 -8.07 17.71
N GLU A 263 -30.14 -7.08 17.45
CA GLU A 263 -30.20 -6.44 16.14
C GLU A 263 -29.01 -5.50 15.96
N VAL A 264 -28.37 -5.56 14.79
CA VAL A 264 -27.17 -4.80 14.47
C VAL A 264 -27.28 -4.03 13.15
N LYS A 265 -26.84 -2.77 13.19
CA LYS A 265 -26.61 -1.88 12.05
C LYS A 265 -25.12 -1.64 11.95
N TYR A 266 -24.59 -1.68 10.74
CA TYR A 266 -23.20 -1.39 10.45
C TYR A 266 -23.09 0.01 9.82
N VAL A 267 -22.12 0.80 10.29
CA VAL A 267 -21.88 2.19 9.84
C VAL A 267 -20.38 2.37 9.55
N PHE A 268 -20.04 2.90 8.38
CA PHE A 268 -18.66 3.06 7.91
C PHE A 268 -18.45 4.45 7.31
N PRO A 269 -17.42 5.20 7.72
CA PRO A 269 -17.10 6.48 7.13
C PRO A 269 -16.44 6.28 5.77
N LEU A 270 -16.71 7.19 4.84
CA LEU A 270 -16.15 7.24 3.50
C LEU A 270 -15.63 8.65 3.23
N ASP A 271 -14.44 8.75 2.65
CA ASP A 271 -13.94 10.02 2.14
C ASP A 271 -14.73 10.46 0.90
N GLU A 272 -14.73 11.76 0.59
CA GLU A 272 -15.50 12.33 -0.53
C GLU A 272 -15.21 11.66 -1.89
N ASN A 273 -13.96 11.24 -2.09
CA ASN A 273 -13.49 10.62 -3.33
C ASN A 273 -13.54 9.09 -3.30
N SER A 274 -14.32 8.50 -2.38
CA SER A 274 -14.42 7.06 -2.20
C SER A 274 -15.81 6.51 -2.51
N THR A 275 -15.88 5.27 -3.02
CA THR A 275 -17.13 4.59 -3.35
C THR A 275 -17.06 3.13 -2.94
N VAL A 276 -18.07 2.67 -2.18
CA VAL A 276 -18.23 1.25 -1.82
C VAL A 276 -18.72 0.47 -3.03
N CYS A 277 -17.96 -0.54 -3.43
CA CYS A 277 -18.28 -1.43 -4.54
C CYS A 277 -18.59 -2.87 -4.09
N GLY A 278 -18.33 -3.21 -2.82
CA GLY A 278 -18.64 -4.53 -2.28
C GLY A 278 -18.94 -4.51 -0.78
N PHE A 279 -19.95 -5.28 -0.37
CA PHE A 279 -20.29 -5.52 1.03
C PHE A 279 -20.71 -6.98 1.24
N GLU A 280 -20.12 -7.63 2.23
CA GLU A 280 -20.54 -8.96 2.69
C GLU A 280 -20.56 -9.02 4.21
N ALA A 281 -21.59 -9.65 4.79
CA ALA A 281 -21.66 -9.97 6.21
C ALA A 281 -21.84 -11.49 6.39
N HIS A 282 -20.90 -12.11 7.09
CA HIS A 282 -20.90 -13.56 7.34
C HIS A 282 -21.29 -13.81 8.78
N ILE A 283 -22.47 -14.40 8.99
CA ILE A 283 -23.01 -14.74 10.31
C ILE A 283 -23.26 -16.24 10.33
N ASN A 284 -22.44 -17.00 11.07
CA ASN A 284 -22.48 -18.46 11.10
C ASN A 284 -22.42 -19.06 9.68
N ASN A 285 -23.45 -19.80 9.26
CA ASN A 285 -23.55 -20.42 7.93
C ASN A 285 -24.27 -19.52 6.91
N LYS A 286 -24.64 -18.29 7.28
CA LYS A 286 -25.37 -17.36 6.43
C LYS A 286 -24.42 -16.27 5.92
N VAL A 287 -24.38 -16.10 4.61
CA VAL A 287 -23.64 -15.00 3.96
C VAL A 287 -24.64 -14.02 3.38
N ILE A 288 -24.59 -12.78 3.86
CA ILE A 288 -25.37 -11.67 3.34
C ILE A 288 -24.46 -10.93 2.37
N LYS A 289 -24.87 -10.82 1.09
CA LYS A 289 -24.15 -10.05 0.08
C LYS A 289 -24.95 -8.82 -0.30
N GLY A 290 -24.30 -7.66 -0.29
CA GLY A 290 -24.88 -6.43 -0.81
C GLY A 290 -24.99 -6.51 -2.32
N VAL A 291 -26.18 -6.26 -2.86
CA VAL A 291 -26.42 -6.15 -4.30
C VAL A 291 -26.71 -4.70 -4.62
N VAL A 292 -25.87 -4.11 -5.48
CA VAL A 292 -26.06 -2.74 -5.95
C VAL A 292 -27.26 -2.72 -6.90
N LYS A 293 -28.20 -1.82 -6.61
CA LYS A 293 -29.40 -1.58 -7.42
C LYS A 293 -29.65 -0.09 -7.52
N GLU A 294 -30.44 0.31 -8.51
CA GLU A 294 -30.92 1.68 -8.61
C GLU A 294 -31.67 2.06 -7.32
N LYS A 295 -31.43 3.30 -6.83
CA LYS A 295 -31.89 3.75 -5.52
C LYS A 295 -33.39 3.59 -5.29
N GLU A 296 -34.20 3.97 -6.27
CA GLU A 296 -35.67 3.89 -6.13
C GLU A 296 -36.18 2.46 -6.28
N GLN A 297 -35.59 1.65 -7.16
CA GLN A 297 -35.88 0.22 -7.28
C GLN A 297 -35.57 -0.52 -5.96
N ALA A 298 -34.41 -0.27 -5.36
CA ALA A 298 -34.00 -0.88 -4.09
C ALA A 298 -34.99 -0.57 -2.95
N LYS A 299 -35.48 0.67 -2.87
CA LYS A 299 -36.49 1.08 -1.87
C LYS A 299 -37.84 0.38 -2.08
N GLN A 300 -38.27 0.22 -3.33
CA GLN A 300 -39.54 -0.43 -3.65
C GLN A 300 -39.51 -1.91 -3.27
N GLU A 301 -38.49 -2.65 -3.74
CA GLU A 301 -38.33 -4.07 -3.44
C GLU A 301 -38.25 -4.34 -1.93
N TYR A 302 -37.55 -3.47 -1.18
CA TYR A 302 -37.50 -3.55 0.27
C TYR A 302 -38.89 -3.41 0.92
N ARG A 303 -39.65 -2.38 0.54
CA ARG A 303 -41.00 -2.16 1.10
C ARG A 303 -41.92 -3.33 0.83
N GLU A 304 -41.78 -3.97 -0.33
CA GLU A 304 -42.53 -5.18 -0.68
C GLU A 304 -42.09 -6.39 0.14
N ALA A 305 -40.80 -6.57 0.38
CA ALA A 305 -40.28 -7.67 1.19
C ALA A 305 -40.71 -7.56 2.66
N ILE A 306 -40.69 -6.35 3.24
CA ILE A 306 -41.21 -6.10 4.59
C ILE A 306 -42.71 -6.44 4.69
N LYS A 307 -43.51 -6.08 3.67
CA LYS A 307 -44.93 -6.44 3.61
C LYS A 307 -45.16 -7.96 3.54
N LYS A 308 -44.23 -8.70 2.94
CA LYS A 308 -44.27 -10.16 2.83
C LYS A 308 -43.75 -10.89 4.08
N GLY A 309 -43.24 -10.15 5.07
CA GLY A 309 -42.64 -10.72 6.28
C GLY A 309 -41.22 -11.26 6.08
N ASP A 310 -40.61 -10.98 4.92
CA ASP A 310 -39.22 -11.31 4.67
C ASP A 310 -38.32 -10.32 5.43
N GLY A 311 -37.36 -10.83 6.18
CA GLY A 311 -36.34 -10.06 6.90
C GLY A 311 -35.33 -9.42 5.94
N ALA A 312 -35.81 -8.57 5.04
CA ALA A 312 -34.99 -7.85 4.08
C ALA A 312 -34.12 -6.81 4.79
N TYR A 313 -32.84 -6.80 4.45
CA TYR A 313 -31.83 -5.90 5.00
C TYR A 313 -31.75 -4.64 4.11
N LEU A 314 -32.10 -3.47 4.66
CA LEU A 314 -32.02 -2.21 3.94
C LEU A 314 -30.58 -1.67 3.97
N MET A 315 -30.10 -1.24 2.81
CA MET A 315 -28.92 -0.37 2.65
C MET A 315 -29.40 1.08 2.63
N HIS A 316 -28.87 1.94 3.52
CA HIS A 316 -29.23 3.35 3.58
C HIS A 316 -27.95 4.20 3.64
N GLN A 317 -27.73 5.06 2.64
CA GLN A 317 -26.77 6.14 2.75
C GLN A 317 -27.50 7.33 3.38
N GLU A 318 -27.32 7.52 4.69
CA GLU A 318 -28.07 8.54 5.47
C GLU A 318 -27.57 9.96 5.18
N GLN A 319 -26.30 10.13 4.81
CA GLN A 319 -25.64 11.43 4.57
C GLN A 319 -24.50 11.28 3.54
N ALA A 320 -24.02 12.41 2.98
CA ALA A 320 -22.75 12.43 2.25
C ALA A 320 -21.65 11.84 3.17
N GLN A 321 -20.72 11.04 2.62
CA GLN A 321 -19.56 10.48 3.35
C GLN A 321 -19.84 9.37 4.39
N VAL A 322 -21.08 8.86 4.54
CA VAL A 322 -21.36 7.74 5.47
C VAL A 322 -22.10 6.60 4.80
N PHE A 323 -21.52 5.40 4.86
CA PHE A 323 -22.15 4.15 4.42
C PHE A 323 -22.83 3.44 5.59
N SER A 324 -24.11 3.08 5.47
CA SER A 324 -24.81 2.34 6.52
C SER A 324 -25.69 1.18 6.00
N VAL A 325 -25.65 0.05 6.70
CA VAL A 325 -26.34 -1.18 6.33
C VAL A 325 -26.95 -1.85 7.56
N ALA A 326 -28.22 -2.21 7.51
CA ALA A 326 -28.82 -3.07 8.51
C ALA A 326 -28.32 -4.52 8.30
N VAL A 327 -27.58 -5.08 9.25
CA VAL A 327 -27.02 -6.44 9.13
C VAL A 327 -28.01 -7.49 9.65
N GLY A 328 -28.87 -7.11 10.60
CA GLY A 328 -29.92 -7.98 11.13
C GLY A 328 -29.66 -8.51 12.52
N ASN A 329 -30.22 -9.67 12.83
CA ASN A 329 -30.08 -10.29 14.15
C ASN A 329 -28.78 -11.10 14.25
N LEU A 330 -27.88 -10.67 15.12
CA LEU A 330 -26.65 -11.36 15.50
C LEU A 330 -26.93 -12.23 16.73
N PRO A 331 -26.82 -13.57 16.64
CA PRO A 331 -27.11 -14.47 17.76
C PRO A 331 -26.21 -14.22 18.99
N ALA A 332 -26.67 -14.67 20.16
CA ALA A 332 -25.93 -14.60 21.42
C ALA A 332 -24.59 -15.36 21.33
N ASN A 333 -23.49 -14.76 21.78
CA ASN A 333 -22.15 -15.37 21.77
C ASN A 333 -21.65 -15.80 20.38
N ASN A 334 -22.14 -15.18 19.32
CA ASN A 334 -21.70 -15.44 17.94
C ASN A 334 -20.91 -14.26 17.36
N GLU A 335 -20.11 -14.58 16.35
CA GLU A 335 -19.32 -13.60 15.60
C GLU A 335 -19.98 -13.24 14.26
N VAL A 336 -19.71 -12.04 13.79
CA VAL A 336 -19.97 -11.61 12.42
C VAL A 336 -18.70 -11.08 11.79
N ILE A 337 -18.44 -11.51 10.56
CA ILE A 337 -17.34 -10.99 9.74
C ILE A 337 -17.94 -10.04 8.72
N ILE A 338 -17.59 -8.76 8.82
CA ILE A 338 -17.93 -7.72 7.85
C ILE A 338 -16.77 -7.57 6.88
N LYS A 339 -17.04 -7.73 5.59
CA LYS A 339 -16.12 -7.47 4.49
C LYS A 339 -16.63 -6.30 3.68
N ILE A 340 -15.80 -5.27 3.51
CA ILE A 340 -16.10 -4.11 2.66
C ILE A 340 -15.02 -3.98 1.62
N THR A 341 -15.44 -3.69 0.40
CA THR A 341 -14.55 -3.25 -0.67
C THR A 341 -14.99 -1.86 -1.10
N TYR A 342 -14.06 -0.92 -1.09
CA TYR A 342 -14.26 0.40 -1.67
C TYR A 342 -13.09 0.78 -2.56
N VAL A 343 -13.35 1.67 -3.52
CA VAL A 343 -12.33 2.27 -4.36
C VAL A 343 -12.26 3.77 -4.08
N ALA A 344 -11.09 4.37 -4.25
CA ALA A 344 -10.91 5.81 -4.10
C ALA A 344 -9.84 6.36 -5.05
N GLU A 345 -10.00 7.62 -5.45
CA GLU A 345 -8.95 8.41 -6.08
C GLU A 345 -8.02 8.99 -5.01
N LEU A 346 -6.71 8.97 -5.26
CA LEU A 346 -5.68 9.44 -4.34
C LEU A 346 -5.26 10.87 -4.68
N GLU A 347 -5.04 11.66 -3.65
CA GLU A 347 -4.56 13.03 -3.80
C GLU A 347 -3.06 13.07 -4.11
N ILE A 348 -2.63 14.10 -4.84
CA ILE A 348 -1.22 14.38 -5.10
C ILE A 348 -0.83 15.65 -4.35
N GLU A 349 0.15 15.55 -3.46
CA GLU A 349 0.66 16.66 -2.66
C GLU A 349 2.18 16.76 -2.83
N ASN A 350 2.67 17.92 -3.27
CA ASN A 350 4.12 18.15 -3.46
C ASN A 350 4.81 17.07 -4.32
N ASP A 351 4.19 16.68 -5.44
CA ASP A 351 4.64 15.60 -6.35
C ASP A 351 4.55 14.16 -5.76
N ASP A 352 4.06 14.00 -4.52
CA ASP A 352 3.83 12.70 -3.89
C ASP A 352 2.36 12.27 -4.01
N ILE A 353 2.12 11.00 -4.33
CA ILE A 353 0.78 10.38 -4.23
C ILE A 353 0.55 10.02 -2.76
N ILE A 354 -0.54 10.51 -2.19
CA ILE A 354 -0.87 10.34 -0.78
C ILE A 354 -2.06 9.41 -0.60
N PHE A 355 -1.85 8.31 0.13
CA PHE A 355 -2.92 7.45 0.60
C PHE A 355 -3.17 7.71 2.09
N ARG A 356 -4.40 8.11 2.42
CA ARG A 356 -4.87 8.34 3.78
C ARG A 356 -5.88 7.27 4.17
N LEU A 357 -5.79 6.83 5.41
CA LEU A 357 -6.71 5.89 6.01
C LEU A 357 -7.09 6.46 7.38
N PRO A 358 -8.27 7.10 7.51
CA PRO A 358 -8.71 7.72 8.75
C PRO A 358 -8.72 6.76 9.95
N ALA A 359 -8.22 7.22 11.11
CA ALA A 359 -8.30 6.50 12.38
C ALA A 359 -9.75 6.23 12.80
N LYS A 360 -10.68 7.07 12.35
CA LYS A 360 -12.12 6.89 12.55
C LYS A 360 -12.67 5.62 11.89
N MET A 361 -11.98 5.00 10.93
CA MET A 361 -12.35 3.65 10.47
C MET A 361 -12.03 2.55 11.50
N ALA A 362 -11.21 2.88 12.50
CA ALA A 362 -10.94 2.11 13.71
C ALA A 362 -11.65 2.71 14.95
N SER A 363 -12.70 3.53 14.77
CA SER A 363 -13.40 4.33 15.82
C SER A 363 -13.94 3.58 17.04
N TRP A 364 -13.79 2.27 17.16
CA TRP A 364 -14.07 1.55 18.40
C TRP A 364 -13.23 2.09 19.59
N GLN A 365 -12.20 2.90 19.32
CA GLN A 365 -11.36 3.56 20.31
C GLN A 365 -11.89 4.89 20.88
N SER A 366 -12.96 5.49 20.33
CA SER A 366 -13.35 6.88 20.68
C SER A 366 -13.80 7.12 22.13
N LYS A 367 -13.82 6.09 23.01
CA LYS A 367 -14.12 6.29 24.44
C LYS A 367 -12.92 6.21 25.38
N LYS A 368 -11.72 5.84 24.90
CA LYS A 368 -10.53 5.76 25.78
C LYS A 368 -9.76 7.07 25.92
N ALA A 369 -10.05 8.09 25.11
CA ALA A 369 -9.32 9.37 25.12
C ALA A 369 -9.98 10.50 25.94
N MET A 370 -11.22 10.33 26.42
CA MET A 370 -11.92 11.34 27.24
C MET A 370 -12.05 10.98 28.73
N GLU A 371 -11.34 9.95 29.21
CA GLU A 371 -11.28 9.65 30.65
C GLU A 371 -9.98 10.17 31.27
N SER A 372 -9.79 11.49 31.25
CA SER A 372 -9.07 12.19 32.35
C SER A 372 -9.26 13.70 32.30
N LYS A 373 -10.43 14.19 32.73
CA LYS A 373 -10.54 15.07 33.91
C LYS A 373 -11.98 15.49 34.14
N ASP A 374 -12.32 15.43 35.41
CA ASP A 374 -13.49 15.93 36.12
C ASP A 374 -14.79 15.11 36.11
N GLN A 375 -15.25 14.91 37.35
CA GLN A 375 -16.23 13.94 37.80
C GLN A 375 -17.64 14.34 37.37
N SER A 376 -18.46 13.38 36.89
CA SER A 376 -19.64 12.90 37.64
C SER A 376 -20.57 11.98 36.80
N ILE A 377 -21.10 10.96 37.49
CA ILE A 377 -22.31 10.16 37.21
C ILE A 377 -22.23 9.00 36.17
N VAL A 378 -21.78 7.84 36.67
CA VAL A 378 -22.32 6.47 36.50
C VAL A 378 -22.87 6.05 35.13
N ARG A 379 -22.15 5.14 34.46
CA ARG A 379 -22.59 3.75 34.23
C ARG A 379 -21.37 2.90 33.81
N SER A 380 -20.91 2.09 34.76
CA SER A 380 -19.97 1.01 34.55
C SER A 380 -20.50 0.08 33.46
N ILE A 381 -19.82 0.03 32.33
CA ILE A 381 -20.00 -1.00 31.30
C ILE A 381 -18.64 -1.66 31.17
N ASP A 382 -18.63 -2.98 31.38
CA ASP A 382 -17.45 -3.83 31.43
C ASP A 382 -16.49 -3.53 30.26
N ILE A 383 -15.30 -3.06 30.62
CA ILE A 383 -14.18 -2.89 29.71
C ILE A 383 -13.66 -4.30 29.43
N VAL A 384 -14.05 -4.87 28.29
CA VAL A 384 -13.39 -6.06 27.77
C VAL A 384 -12.04 -5.62 27.22
N ASP A 385 -11.02 -5.89 28.02
CA ASP A 385 -9.59 -5.67 27.77
C ASP A 385 -9.07 -6.71 26.75
N GLU A 386 -9.64 -6.72 25.55
CA GLU A 386 -9.16 -7.56 24.46
C GLU A 386 -8.36 -6.71 23.47
N LYS A 387 -7.08 -7.09 23.32
CA LYS A 387 -6.17 -6.53 22.32
C LYS A 387 -6.70 -6.87 20.93
N VAL A 388 -7.36 -5.90 20.29
CA VAL A 388 -7.87 -6.04 18.92
C VAL A 388 -6.71 -6.38 18.00
N GLU A 389 -6.85 -7.49 17.26
CA GLU A 389 -5.84 -7.89 16.29
C GLU A 389 -5.95 -6.99 15.05
N PHE A 390 -4.86 -6.34 14.68
CA PHE A 390 -4.84 -5.41 13.55
C PHE A 390 -3.77 -5.80 12.53
N SER A 391 -4.10 -5.72 11.24
CA SER A 391 -3.09 -5.81 10.18
C SER A 391 -3.41 -4.90 9.01
N PHE A 392 -2.37 -4.27 8.46
CA PHE A 392 -2.45 -3.47 7.24
C PHE A 392 -1.41 -3.95 6.26
N LYS A 393 -1.85 -4.25 5.04
CA LYS A 393 -0.98 -4.62 3.91
C LYS A 393 -1.38 -3.82 2.69
N ALA A 394 -0.40 -3.31 1.95
CA ALA A 394 -0.67 -2.70 0.66
C ALA A 394 0.28 -3.20 -0.43
N SER A 395 -0.26 -3.46 -1.61
CA SER A 395 0.49 -3.62 -2.86
C SER A 395 0.39 -2.34 -3.66
N ILE A 396 1.51 -1.88 -4.18
CA ILE A 396 1.64 -0.61 -4.87
C ILE A 396 2.24 -0.89 -6.24
N ARG A 397 1.59 -0.41 -7.30
CA ARG A 397 2.07 -0.46 -8.68
C ARG A 397 2.04 0.95 -9.24
N MET A 398 3.19 1.42 -9.70
CA MET A 398 3.38 2.77 -10.22
C MET A 398 3.82 2.72 -11.67
N PRO A 399 3.44 3.71 -12.48
CA PRO A 399 3.84 3.79 -13.88
C PRO A 399 5.33 4.18 -14.04
N TYR A 400 5.92 4.78 -13.01
CA TYR A 400 7.32 5.21 -12.98
C TYR A 400 8.03 4.73 -11.71
N GLU A 401 9.36 4.84 -11.72
CA GLU A 401 10.22 4.48 -10.60
C GLU A 401 9.81 5.22 -9.32
N ILE A 402 9.58 4.46 -8.25
CA ILE A 402 9.29 4.92 -6.90
C ILE A 402 10.62 5.32 -6.25
N THR A 403 10.83 6.63 -6.10
CA THR A 403 12.06 7.18 -5.51
C THR A 403 12.00 7.19 -3.99
N LYS A 404 10.80 7.34 -3.42
CA LYS A 404 10.57 7.36 -1.98
C LYS A 404 9.21 6.75 -1.67
N LEU A 405 9.17 5.94 -0.61
CA LEU A 405 7.94 5.31 -0.13
C LEU A 405 8.00 5.20 1.38
N PHE A 406 7.24 6.02 2.10
CA PHE A 406 7.30 6.05 3.56
C PHE A 406 5.95 6.50 4.15
N SER A 407 5.75 6.18 5.42
CA SER A 407 4.65 6.73 6.20
C SER A 407 5.24 7.69 7.24
N PRO A 408 4.79 8.95 7.30
CA PRO A 408 5.20 9.86 8.36
C PRO A 408 4.55 9.50 9.71
N THR A 409 3.40 8.80 9.69
CA THR A 409 2.63 8.47 10.90
C THR A 409 2.97 7.10 11.49
N HIS A 410 3.36 6.12 10.66
CA HIS A 410 3.56 4.75 11.11
C HIS A 410 4.82 4.09 10.54
N ARG A 411 5.37 3.12 11.29
CA ARG A 411 6.55 2.36 10.84
C ARG A 411 6.14 1.26 9.88
N LEU A 412 6.80 1.21 8.73
CA LEU A 412 6.54 0.25 7.66
C LEU A 412 7.69 -0.75 7.48
N ARG A 413 7.34 -2.02 7.34
CA ARG A 413 8.12 -3.01 6.59
C ARG A 413 7.77 -2.78 5.13
N ARG A 414 8.80 -2.58 4.30
CA ARG A 414 8.61 -2.37 2.87
C ARG A 414 9.52 -3.27 2.09
N LYS A 415 9.02 -3.76 0.97
CA LYS A 415 9.85 -4.27 -0.11
C LYS A 415 9.55 -3.47 -1.37
N LEU A 416 10.61 -2.99 -2.00
CA LEU A 416 10.55 -2.11 -3.15
C LEU A 416 11.33 -2.75 -4.32
N THR A 417 10.75 -2.65 -5.51
CA THR A 417 11.45 -2.63 -6.81
C THR A 417 11.11 -1.29 -7.47
N ASP A 418 11.69 -1.00 -8.63
CA ASP A 418 11.52 0.30 -9.32
C ASP A 418 10.06 0.77 -9.34
N CYS A 419 9.12 -0.01 -9.86
CA CYS A 419 7.73 0.42 -10.02
C CYS A 419 6.73 -0.29 -9.10
N ILE A 420 7.19 -1.19 -8.23
CA ILE A 420 6.30 -2.04 -7.42
C ILE A 420 6.78 -2.05 -5.98
N ALA A 421 5.85 -1.90 -5.05
CA ALA A 421 6.13 -2.06 -3.64
C ALA A 421 5.11 -2.92 -2.93
N MET A 422 5.55 -3.57 -1.86
CA MET A 422 4.67 -4.18 -0.87
C MET A 422 5.03 -3.60 0.49
N ILE A 423 4.02 -3.16 1.23
CA ILE A 423 4.18 -2.61 2.58
C ILE A 423 3.30 -3.34 3.59
N GLU A 424 3.79 -3.40 4.83
CA GLU A 424 3.10 -3.94 6.00
C GLU A 424 3.49 -3.12 7.22
N LEU A 425 2.58 -2.95 8.18
CA LEU A 425 2.90 -2.30 9.47
C LEU A 425 3.73 -3.24 10.37
N VAL A 426 4.78 -2.71 11.01
CA VAL A 426 5.82 -3.54 11.66
C VAL A 426 5.37 -4.25 12.94
N ASP A 427 4.31 -3.76 13.60
CA ASP A 427 4.02 -4.11 14.99
C ASP A 427 2.53 -4.38 15.28
N ASN A 428 1.69 -4.54 14.24
CA ASN A 428 0.23 -4.66 14.39
C ASN A 428 -0.35 -3.57 15.33
N VAL A 429 0.28 -2.39 15.33
CA VAL A 429 -0.07 -1.27 16.20
C VAL A 429 -1.40 -0.71 15.73
N LEU A 430 -2.30 -0.59 16.70
CA LEU A 430 -3.61 0.02 16.48
C LEU A 430 -3.43 1.45 15.98
N ILE A 431 -4.19 1.80 14.95
CA ILE A 431 -4.22 3.13 14.36
C ILE A 431 -4.90 4.06 15.36
N ASP A 432 -4.10 4.75 16.18
CA ASP A 432 -4.51 5.76 17.15
C ASP A 432 -4.69 7.15 16.50
N ARG A 433 -4.17 7.31 15.29
CA ARG A 433 -4.15 8.51 14.46
C ARG A 433 -4.17 8.12 12.98
N ASP A 434 -4.57 9.01 12.10
CA ASP A 434 -4.68 8.69 10.67
C ASP A 434 -3.40 8.05 10.09
N PHE A 435 -3.57 6.95 9.37
CA PHE A 435 -2.48 6.34 8.62
C PHE A 435 -2.29 7.13 7.33
N VAL A 436 -1.04 7.49 7.04
CA VAL A 436 -0.66 8.27 5.86
C VAL A 436 0.50 7.57 5.18
N LEU A 437 0.39 7.36 3.88
CA LEU A 437 1.44 6.80 3.04
C LEU A 437 1.77 7.79 1.93
N SER A 438 3.05 8.15 1.84
CA SER A 438 3.60 9.04 0.82
C SER A 438 4.39 8.25 -0.21
N ILE A 439 4.09 8.44 -1.49
CA ILE A 439 4.71 7.74 -2.61
C ILE A 439 5.26 8.78 -3.60
N SER A 440 6.58 8.94 -3.65
CA SER A 440 7.26 9.82 -4.60
C SER A 440 7.68 9.05 -5.85
N LEU A 441 7.45 9.64 -7.03
CA LEU A 441 7.86 9.07 -8.32
C LEU A 441 8.97 9.90 -8.96
N LYS A 442 9.85 9.24 -9.72
CA LYS A 442 10.91 9.90 -10.50
C LYS A 442 10.37 10.87 -11.54
N SER A 443 9.23 10.54 -12.13
CA SER A 443 8.59 11.29 -13.21
C SER A 443 7.11 11.55 -12.92
N ALA A 444 6.78 11.96 -11.69
CA ALA A 444 5.40 12.21 -11.24
C ALA A 444 4.60 13.15 -12.17
N ASN A 445 5.31 14.08 -12.81
CA ASN A 445 4.73 15.17 -13.60
C ASN A 445 4.59 14.89 -15.10
N LEU A 446 5.03 13.70 -15.56
CA LEU A 446 4.83 13.33 -16.95
C LEU A 446 3.39 12.85 -17.18
N PRO A 447 2.75 13.26 -18.29
CA PRO A 447 1.46 12.72 -18.71
C PRO A 447 1.55 11.21 -18.86
N ARG A 448 0.59 10.49 -18.29
CA ARG A 448 0.61 9.02 -18.31
C ARG A 448 -0.78 8.45 -18.44
N ILE A 449 -0.83 7.24 -19.00
CA ILE A 449 -2.04 6.45 -19.13
C ILE A 449 -1.85 5.12 -18.40
N SER A 450 -2.83 4.75 -17.59
CA SER A 450 -2.94 3.42 -16.99
C SER A 450 -4.09 2.68 -17.65
N ASN A 451 -3.87 1.44 -18.05
CA ASN A 451 -4.86 0.58 -18.70
C ASN A 451 -5.14 -0.66 -17.84
N GLU A 452 -6.41 -0.91 -17.56
CA GLU A 452 -6.87 -2.14 -16.94
C GLU A 452 -7.81 -2.85 -17.91
N THR A 453 -7.56 -4.14 -18.15
CA THR A 453 -8.37 -4.97 -19.04
C THR A 453 -9.11 -5.98 -18.20
N LEU A 454 -10.44 -5.90 -18.20
CA LEU A 454 -11.26 -6.93 -17.59
C LEU A 454 -11.30 -8.13 -18.53
N LEU A 455 -10.65 -9.22 -18.12
CA LEU A 455 -10.83 -10.54 -18.72
C LEU A 455 -12.03 -11.17 -18.02
N LEU A 456 -13.15 -11.34 -18.72
CA LEU A 456 -14.28 -12.09 -18.20
C LEU A 456 -13.96 -13.58 -18.35
N ASP A 457 -13.97 -14.32 -17.25
CA ASP A 457 -13.87 -15.77 -17.27
C ASP A 457 -15.12 -16.35 -17.97
N ASP A 458 -14.92 -16.89 -19.17
CA ASP A 458 -15.93 -17.59 -19.98
C ASP A 458 -16.25 -18.96 -19.34
N ASP A 459 -16.97 -18.97 -18.20
CA ASP A 459 -17.45 -20.20 -17.55
C ASP A 459 -18.88 -20.60 -17.99
N ASN A 460 -19.49 -19.90 -18.95
CA ASN A 460 -20.79 -20.27 -19.51
C ASN A 460 -20.75 -20.37 -21.03
N GLU A 461 -20.41 -21.56 -21.53
CA GLU A 461 -20.76 -22.00 -22.87
C GLU A 461 -22.27 -21.76 -23.10
N LYS A 462 -22.58 -20.98 -24.15
CA LYS A 462 -23.91 -20.59 -24.67
C LYS A 462 -24.37 -19.21 -24.21
N THR A 463 -23.77 -18.16 -24.77
CA THR A 463 -24.56 -17.16 -25.49
C THR A 463 -23.70 -16.51 -26.58
N THR A 464 -24.28 -16.43 -27.76
CA THR A 464 -23.71 -15.85 -28.98
C THR A 464 -23.49 -14.33 -28.87
N SER A 465 -22.36 -13.89 -29.43
CA SER A 465 -22.10 -12.56 -30.01
C SER A 465 -22.13 -11.34 -29.09
N ASN A 466 -21.06 -11.15 -28.31
CA ASN A 466 -20.21 -9.94 -28.26
C ASN A 466 -19.27 -10.03 -27.03
N ASN A 467 -18.12 -10.70 -27.19
CA ASN A 467 -17.01 -10.58 -26.23
C ASN A 467 -16.38 -9.19 -26.36
N HIS A 468 -17.01 -8.19 -25.73
CA HIS A 468 -16.39 -6.91 -25.52
C HIS A 468 -15.44 -7.04 -24.32
N ASN A 469 -14.16 -7.32 -24.60
CA ASN A 469 -13.09 -7.08 -23.63
C ASN A 469 -13.20 -5.62 -23.19
N SER A 470 -13.74 -5.39 -22.00
CA SER A 470 -13.96 -4.05 -21.50
C SER A 470 -12.62 -3.52 -20.99
N GLN A 471 -12.12 -2.48 -21.67
CA GLN A 471 -10.91 -1.78 -21.29
C GLN A 471 -11.29 -0.51 -20.53
N ALA A 472 -10.66 -0.30 -19.39
CA ALA A 472 -10.70 0.95 -18.66
C ALA A 472 -9.34 1.62 -18.77
N CYS A 473 -9.33 2.90 -19.16
CA CYS A 473 -8.12 3.70 -19.25
C CYS A 473 -8.25 4.92 -18.34
N MET A 474 -7.23 5.17 -17.51
CA MET A 474 -7.10 6.37 -16.70
C MET A 474 -5.99 7.24 -17.28
N LEU A 475 -6.30 8.49 -17.62
CA LEU A 475 -5.33 9.48 -18.06
C LEU A 475 -4.98 10.38 -16.86
N THR A 476 -3.72 10.35 -16.43
CA THR A 476 -3.24 11.16 -15.30
C THR A 476 -2.36 12.29 -15.84
N PHE A 477 -2.78 13.54 -15.58
CA PHE A 477 -2.07 14.74 -16.01
C PHE A 477 -1.84 15.66 -14.80
N TYR A 478 -0.62 15.64 -14.26
CA TYR A 478 -0.21 16.47 -13.14
C TYR A 478 1.05 17.27 -13.51
N PRO A 479 0.94 18.29 -14.39
CA PRO A 479 2.10 19.01 -14.87
C PRO A 479 2.70 19.85 -13.75
N ARG A 480 4.03 19.80 -13.61
CA ARG A 480 4.75 20.80 -12.86
C ARG A 480 4.92 22.01 -13.74
N PHE A 481 4.18 23.07 -13.43
CA PHE A 481 4.43 24.36 -14.03
C PHE A 481 5.73 24.89 -13.42
N GLU A 482 6.78 24.95 -14.24
CA GLU A 482 7.89 25.83 -13.92
C GLU A 482 7.30 27.24 -13.92
N THR A 483 7.06 27.78 -12.73
CA THR A 483 6.84 29.21 -12.60
C THR A 483 8.14 29.84 -13.10
N THR A 484 8.12 30.29 -14.34
CA THR A 484 9.09 31.26 -14.87
C THR A 484 8.82 32.56 -14.13
N THR A 485 9.12 32.57 -12.84
CA THR A 485 9.32 33.82 -12.13
C THR A 485 10.52 34.41 -12.85
N ASN A 486 10.25 35.30 -13.80
CA ASN A 486 11.27 36.21 -14.25
C ASN A 486 11.88 36.76 -12.97
N SER A 487 13.20 36.80 -12.86
CA SER A 487 13.88 37.37 -11.69
C SER A 487 13.57 38.86 -11.46
N ASN A 488 12.66 39.44 -12.24
CA ASN A 488 12.11 40.78 -12.18
C ASN A 488 10.60 40.83 -11.84
N GLU A 489 9.90 39.69 -11.68
CA GLU A 489 8.49 39.68 -11.28
C GLU A 489 8.38 39.91 -9.77
N GLN A 490 7.73 41.00 -9.41
CA GLN A 490 7.47 41.36 -8.03
C GLN A 490 6.20 40.65 -7.56
N VAL A 491 6.32 39.88 -6.48
CA VAL A 491 5.20 39.20 -5.83
C VAL A 491 4.79 40.00 -4.60
N GLU A 492 3.50 40.28 -4.44
CA GLU A 492 2.95 40.93 -3.25
C GLU A 492 2.10 39.93 -2.46
N ILE A 493 2.42 39.74 -1.18
CA ILE A 493 1.71 38.82 -0.28
C ILE A 493 1.04 39.62 0.84
N ILE A 494 -0.29 39.63 0.87
CA ILE A 494 -1.06 40.34 1.88
C ILE A 494 -1.75 39.32 2.78
N PHE A 495 -1.36 39.26 4.05
CA PHE A 495 -2.01 38.42 5.05
C PHE A 495 -3.24 39.16 5.58
N ILE A 496 -4.44 38.66 5.28
CA ILE A 496 -5.70 39.23 5.76
C ILE A 496 -6.23 38.34 6.89
N VAL A 497 -6.25 38.85 8.12
CA VAL A 497 -6.54 38.08 9.34
C VAL A 497 -7.84 38.57 9.98
N ASP A 498 -8.81 37.66 10.15
CA ASP A 498 -10.08 37.96 10.83
C ASP A 498 -9.88 38.08 12.34
N VAL A 499 -10.35 39.19 12.92
CA VAL A 499 -10.34 39.48 14.36
C VAL A 499 -11.74 39.87 14.87
N SER A 500 -12.79 39.43 14.17
CA SER A 500 -14.19 39.61 14.55
C SER A 500 -14.59 38.78 15.79
N ASN A 501 -15.77 39.06 16.35
CA ASN A 501 -16.21 38.44 17.61
C ASN A 501 -16.32 36.90 17.56
N SER A 502 -16.54 36.28 16.39
CA SER A 502 -16.57 34.80 16.27
C SER A 502 -15.19 34.15 16.40
N MET A 503 -14.12 34.95 16.30
CA MET A 503 -12.74 34.49 16.45
C MET A 503 -12.25 34.53 17.91
N ASP A 504 -13.09 34.95 18.86
CA ASP A 504 -12.70 35.08 20.27
C ASP A 504 -12.18 33.76 20.88
N GLY A 505 -11.32 33.87 21.88
CA GLY A 505 -10.70 32.74 22.55
C GLY A 505 -9.59 32.07 21.72
N THR A 506 -9.72 30.78 21.46
CA THR A 506 -8.67 29.94 20.86
C THR A 506 -8.49 30.21 19.37
N HIS A 507 -9.55 30.56 18.64
CA HIS A 507 -9.51 30.75 17.18
C HIS A 507 -8.58 31.90 16.76
N VAL A 508 -8.67 33.06 17.41
CA VAL A 508 -7.79 34.21 17.13
C VAL A 508 -6.35 33.95 17.55
N GLN A 509 -6.13 33.18 18.63
CA GLN A 509 -4.79 32.78 19.05
C GLN A 509 -4.15 31.87 17.99
N GLN A 510 -4.88 30.90 17.46
CA GLN A 510 -4.44 30.04 16.36
C GLN A 510 -4.19 30.85 15.08
N ALA A 511 -5.08 31.77 14.71
CA ALA A 511 -4.90 32.64 13.54
C ALA A 511 -3.63 33.50 13.66
N LYS A 512 -3.36 34.06 14.84
CA LYS A 512 -2.12 34.79 15.13
C LYS A 512 -0.87 33.91 15.03
N GLN A 513 -0.92 32.70 15.59
CA GLN A 513 0.18 31.74 15.53
C GLN A 513 0.49 31.31 14.08
N LEU A 514 -0.54 31.00 13.28
CA LEU A 514 -0.39 30.66 11.86
C LEU A 514 0.20 31.83 11.07
N THR A 515 -0.32 33.04 11.26
CA THR A 515 0.21 34.24 10.60
C THR A 515 1.67 34.48 10.97
N HIS A 516 2.01 34.34 12.26
CA HIS A 516 3.39 34.44 12.73
C HIS A 516 4.31 33.36 12.11
N LEU A 517 3.81 32.13 11.97
CA LEU A 517 4.53 31.03 11.33
C LEU A 517 4.79 31.34 9.84
N PHE A 518 3.81 31.86 9.11
CA PHE A 518 3.99 32.25 7.71
C PHE A 518 5.02 33.37 7.57
N LEU A 519 4.92 34.43 8.38
CA LEU A 519 5.90 35.53 8.40
C LEU A 519 7.32 35.05 8.73
N THR A 520 7.45 34.00 9.55
CA THR A 520 8.75 33.41 9.89
C THR A 520 9.36 32.62 8.75
N ASN A 521 8.53 32.03 7.87
CA ASN A 521 8.97 31.25 6.72
C ASN A 521 9.17 32.10 5.44
N LEU A 522 8.84 33.40 5.46
CA LEU A 522 9.19 34.30 4.37
C LEU A 522 10.71 34.44 4.25
N LYS A 523 11.20 34.43 3.00
CA LYS A 523 12.64 34.58 2.71
C LYS A 523 13.10 35.99 3.07
N VAL A 524 13.99 36.09 4.06
CA VAL A 524 14.54 37.37 4.52
C VAL A 524 15.42 38.00 3.44
N GLY A 525 15.19 39.28 3.15
CA GLY A 525 16.00 40.06 2.19
C GLY A 525 15.69 39.74 0.73
N ASP A 526 14.52 39.17 0.44
CA ASP A 526 14.05 38.99 -0.92
C ASP A 526 13.55 40.34 -1.48
N THR A 527 14.25 40.86 -2.49
CA THR A 527 13.94 42.15 -3.11
C THR A 527 12.71 42.08 -4.02
N ASN A 528 12.30 40.88 -4.41
CA ASN A 528 11.18 40.66 -5.34
C ASN A 528 9.88 40.34 -4.62
N THR A 529 9.90 40.20 -3.29
CA THR A 529 8.71 39.92 -2.49
C THR A 529 8.36 41.14 -1.64
N LEU A 530 7.20 41.73 -1.89
CA LEU A 530 6.54 42.68 -0.99
C LEU A 530 5.53 41.94 -0.12
N PHE A 531 5.33 42.42 1.09
CA PHE A 531 4.31 41.86 1.96
C PHE A 531 3.65 42.91 2.86
N ASN A 532 2.47 42.58 3.35
CA ASN A 532 1.77 43.33 4.38
C ASN A 532 0.88 42.42 5.23
N VAL A 533 0.47 42.90 6.39
CA VAL A 533 -0.48 42.21 7.27
C VAL A 533 -1.62 43.17 7.57
N VAL A 534 -2.85 42.70 7.36
CA VAL A 534 -4.09 43.45 7.58
C VAL A 534 -4.98 42.64 8.49
N THR A 535 -5.43 43.22 9.59
CA THR A 535 -6.46 42.64 10.45
C THR A 535 -7.81 43.28 10.17
N PHE A 536 -8.89 42.51 10.16
CA PHE A 536 -10.23 43.04 9.89
C PHE A 536 -11.29 42.51 10.87
N GLY A 537 -12.24 43.37 11.18
CA GLY A 537 -13.46 43.10 11.94
C GLY A 537 -14.52 44.13 11.50
N SER A 538 -15.08 44.90 12.44
CA SER A 538 -15.86 46.09 12.13
C SER A 538 -15.00 47.16 11.44
N ASP A 539 -13.77 47.31 11.93
CA ASP A 539 -12.73 48.20 11.40
C ASP A 539 -11.59 47.34 10.82
N ASN A 540 -10.67 47.96 10.08
CA ASN A 540 -9.44 47.33 9.63
C ASN A 540 -8.21 48.08 10.14
N ASP A 541 -7.14 47.32 10.39
CA ASP A 541 -5.83 47.86 10.76
C ASP A 541 -4.77 47.21 9.87
N GLU A 542 -3.83 48.02 9.37
CA GLU A 542 -2.74 47.58 8.48
C GLU A 542 -1.41 47.77 9.20
N CYS A 543 -0.54 46.75 9.13
CA CYS A 543 0.80 46.82 9.71
C CYS A 543 1.65 47.90 8.99
N PHE A 544 1.49 48.02 7.68
CA PHE A 544 2.17 49.01 6.86
C PHE A 544 1.17 49.74 5.96
N PRO A 545 1.32 51.06 5.75
CA PRO A 545 0.46 51.81 4.82
C PRO A 545 0.60 51.35 3.36
N VAL A 546 1.76 50.78 3.01
CA VAL A 546 2.08 50.21 1.70
C VAL A 546 2.90 48.94 1.96
N SER A 547 2.68 47.91 1.16
CA SER A 547 3.45 46.67 1.25
C SER A 547 4.94 46.93 1.09
N THR A 548 5.72 46.21 1.87
CA THR A 548 7.14 46.49 2.08
C THR A 548 7.98 45.24 1.88
N SER A 549 9.27 45.39 1.63
CA SER A 549 10.18 44.26 1.40
C SER A 549 10.40 43.42 2.66
N THR A 550 10.71 42.14 2.48
CA THR A 550 10.93 41.13 3.53
C THR A 550 12.25 41.31 4.30
N THR A 551 12.62 42.54 4.65
CA THR A 551 13.78 42.79 5.53
C THR A 551 13.52 42.23 6.92
N LYS A 552 14.59 41.87 7.64
CA LYS A 552 14.49 41.39 9.03
C LYS A 552 13.72 42.37 9.92
N GLU A 553 14.00 43.67 9.78
CA GLU A 553 13.32 44.73 10.54
C GLU A 553 11.81 44.77 10.26
N ASN A 554 11.41 44.70 8.99
CA ASN A 554 9.99 44.74 8.63
C ASN A 554 9.26 43.46 9.06
N LEU A 555 9.90 42.30 8.93
CA LEU A 555 9.33 41.04 9.39
C LEU A 555 9.15 41.03 10.92
N ASP A 556 10.12 41.57 11.67
CA ASP A 556 10.00 41.69 13.13
C ASP A 556 8.89 42.67 13.54
N LYS A 557 8.73 43.80 12.82
CA LYS A 557 7.59 44.71 12.99
C LYS A 557 6.25 44.04 12.72
N ALA A 558 6.15 43.24 11.66
CA ALA A 558 4.93 42.52 11.30
C ALA A 558 4.58 41.41 12.31
N LYS A 559 5.58 40.66 12.79
CA LYS A 559 5.40 39.67 13.86
C LYS A 559 4.91 40.33 15.14
N HIS A 560 5.51 41.46 15.50
CA HIS A 560 5.09 42.24 16.65
C HIS A 560 3.66 42.78 16.48
N PHE A 561 3.30 43.28 15.29
CA PHE A 561 1.94 43.69 14.96
C PHE A 561 0.97 42.54 15.21
N VAL A 562 1.14 41.37 14.58
CA VAL A 562 0.24 40.20 14.75
C VAL A 562 0.04 39.80 16.21
N LEU A 563 1.10 39.79 17.02
CA LEU A 563 1.00 39.42 18.43
C LEU A 563 0.19 40.45 19.22
N HIS A 564 0.39 41.74 18.96
CA HIS A 564 -0.18 42.86 19.71
C HIS A 564 -1.45 43.47 19.10
N SER A 565 -1.86 43.06 17.90
CA SER A 565 -3.12 43.46 17.28
C SER A 565 -4.26 43.13 18.24
N LEU A 566 -5.00 44.16 18.65
CA LEU A 566 -6.03 44.07 19.67
C LEU A 566 -7.19 43.19 19.19
N VAL A 567 -7.64 42.27 20.05
CA VAL A 567 -8.55 41.16 19.74
C VAL A 567 -10.04 41.54 19.75
N HIS A 568 -10.39 42.83 19.73
CA HIS A 568 -11.81 43.20 19.71
C HIS A 568 -12.14 44.31 18.74
N ARG A 569 -12.75 43.92 17.61
CA ARG A 569 -13.50 44.83 16.74
C ARG A 569 -14.70 44.10 16.12
N GLY A 570 -15.77 43.87 16.87
CA GLY A 570 -17.16 43.76 16.37
C GLY A 570 -17.48 42.76 15.25
N ASN A 571 -18.17 43.24 14.21
CA ASN A 571 -18.70 42.46 13.08
C ASN A 571 -17.59 42.04 12.10
N THR A 572 -17.95 41.48 10.95
CA THR A 572 -17.02 40.98 9.92
C THR A 572 -17.16 41.80 8.64
N ASN A 573 -16.25 42.75 8.38
CA ASN A 573 -16.27 43.60 7.17
C ASN A 573 -15.09 43.29 6.23
N LEU A 574 -15.11 42.09 5.65
CA LEU A 574 -14.08 41.65 4.70
C LEU A 574 -14.10 42.45 3.39
N PHE A 575 -15.28 42.87 2.93
CA PHE A 575 -15.46 43.56 1.65
C PHE A 575 -14.61 44.84 1.56
N THR A 576 -14.53 45.62 2.63
CA THR A 576 -13.77 46.89 2.64
C THR A 576 -12.27 46.66 2.44
N VAL A 577 -11.74 45.54 2.93
CA VAL A 577 -10.32 45.18 2.75
C VAL A 577 -10.09 44.66 1.33
N LEU A 578 -10.93 43.74 0.85
CA LEU A 578 -10.80 43.17 -0.50
C LEU A 578 -11.07 44.16 -1.64
N HIS A 579 -11.76 45.28 -1.38
CA HIS A 579 -11.95 46.34 -2.38
C HIS A 579 -10.75 47.29 -2.45
N ARG A 580 -9.91 47.33 -1.40
CA ARG A 580 -8.76 48.24 -1.32
C ARG A 580 -7.51 47.68 -2.01
N TYR A 581 -7.40 46.36 -2.08
CA TYR A 581 -6.35 45.59 -2.74
C TYR A 581 -6.93 44.87 -3.95
#